data_AF-A0A0L6UIV9-F1
#
_entry.id   AF-A0A0L6UIV9-F1
#
_cell.length_a   1.000
_cell.length_b   1.000
_cell.length_c   1.000
_cell.angle_alpha   90.00
_cell.angle_beta   90.00
_cell.angle_gamma   90.00
#
_symmetry.space_group_name_H-M   'P 1'
#
loop_
_entity.id
_entity.type
_entity.pdbx_description
1 polymer ?
#
loop_
_entity_poly.entity_id
_entity_poly.type
_entity_poly.pdbx_seq_one_letter_code
_entity_poly.pdbx_strand_id
1 'polypeptide(L)'
;MEGSKHMKQIPEIISELPNLIQPFVEMIYDVTGDGHCGYRAISACLGPRWFYTNMSTNSSRNQKQKEMWMVMLAMAGPMANAFKRAIFFFSPSYSHAALSHFPNNPPIIIALISSRKHYVVLELKDHLPFPSPRPLSNRHMPPSNQALGWYQKYSPCFELLESMIR
;
A
#
# COMPACT_ATOMS: atom_id res chain seq x y z
N MET A 1 25.42 -18.29 0.93
CA MET A 1 25.02 -16.96 0.41
C MET A 1 23.56 -16.77 0.80
N GLU A 2 23.32 -16.18 1.97
CA GLU A 2 22.04 -16.26 2.67
C GLU A 2 21.60 -14.84 2.99
N GLY A 3 20.84 -14.24 2.07
CA GLY A 3 20.56 -12.79 2.05
C GLY A 3 19.10 -12.43 1.88
N SER A 4 18.19 -13.40 1.85
CA SER A 4 16.75 -13.14 1.83
C SER A 4 16.25 -13.08 3.27
N LYS A 5 16.54 -11.98 3.98
CA LYS A 5 15.83 -11.70 5.24
C LYS A 5 14.35 -11.50 4.89
N HIS A 6 13.56 -12.54 5.12
CA HIS A 6 12.12 -12.50 5.02
C HIS A 6 11.64 -11.38 5.96
N MET A 7 10.78 -10.49 5.45
CA MET A 7 10.21 -9.44 6.28
C MET A 7 9.53 -10.06 7.49
N LYS A 8 9.63 -9.41 8.65
CA LYS A 8 9.08 -9.95 9.90
C LYS A 8 7.56 -10.02 9.76
N GLN A 9 7.01 -11.22 9.85
CA GLN A 9 5.57 -11.44 9.86
C GLN A 9 5.00 -11.10 11.23
N ILE A 10 3.84 -10.42 11.26
CA ILE A 10 3.15 -9.99 12.48
C ILE A 10 1.63 -10.23 12.36
N PRO A 11 1.17 -11.49 12.30
CA PRO A 11 -0.26 -11.80 12.17
C PRO A 11 -1.09 -11.31 13.35
N GLU A 12 -0.49 -11.09 14.52
CA GLU A 12 -1.17 -10.64 15.74
C GLU A 12 -1.84 -9.26 15.63
N ILE A 13 -1.44 -8.46 14.63
CA ILE A 13 -1.99 -7.11 14.42
C ILE A 13 -3.10 -7.04 13.37
N ILE A 14 -3.55 -8.18 12.84
CA ILE A 14 -4.68 -8.20 11.89
C ILE A 14 -5.92 -7.56 12.53
N SER A 15 -6.16 -7.77 13.82
CA SER A 15 -7.28 -7.17 14.56
C SER A 15 -7.23 -5.64 14.64
N GLU A 16 -6.08 -5.03 14.36
CA GLU A 16 -5.89 -3.57 14.34
C GLU A 16 -6.26 -2.93 12.99
N LEU A 17 -6.51 -3.75 11.94
CA LEU A 17 -6.96 -3.29 10.63
C LEU A 17 -8.47 -2.99 10.62
N PRO A 18 -8.99 -2.26 9.61
CA PRO A 18 -10.43 -2.14 9.42
C PRO A 18 -11.13 -3.50 9.37
N ASN A 19 -12.19 -3.69 10.15
CA ASN A 19 -12.93 -4.96 10.24
C ASN A 19 -13.28 -5.57 8.87
N LEU A 20 -13.57 -4.72 7.89
CA LEU A 20 -13.94 -5.13 6.53
C LEU A 20 -12.83 -5.87 5.80
N ILE A 21 -11.55 -5.49 5.99
CA ILE A 21 -10.43 -6.09 5.26
C ILE A 21 -9.82 -7.29 6.00
N GLN A 22 -9.99 -7.39 7.33
CA GLN A 22 -9.38 -8.45 8.15
C GLN A 22 -9.59 -9.88 7.60
N PRO A 23 -10.79 -10.28 7.13
CA PRO A 23 -11.00 -11.65 6.62
C PRO A 23 -10.18 -11.98 5.37
N PHE A 24 -9.76 -10.95 4.62
CA PHE A 24 -9.08 -11.06 3.33
C PHE A 24 -7.55 -11.03 3.47
N VAL A 25 -7.04 -10.66 4.64
CA VAL A 25 -5.59 -10.61 4.91
C VAL A 25 -5.09 -12.02 5.22
N GLU A 26 -4.06 -12.44 4.50
CA GLU A 26 -3.33 -13.68 4.76
C GLU A 26 -2.18 -13.43 5.73
N MET A 27 -1.38 -12.40 5.45
CA MET A 27 -0.19 -12.08 6.23
C MET A 27 0.04 -10.58 6.30
N ILE A 28 0.63 -10.14 7.40
CA ILE A 28 1.11 -8.77 7.57
C ILE A 28 2.61 -8.80 7.75
N TYR A 29 3.30 -7.96 7.00
CA TYR A 29 4.74 -7.82 7.12
C TYR A 29 5.13 -6.46 7.67
N ASP A 30 5.97 -6.53 8.69
CA ASP A 30 6.54 -5.39 9.38
C ASP A 30 7.71 -4.80 8.60
N VAL A 31 7.84 -3.48 8.69
CA VAL A 31 9.02 -2.73 8.21
C VAL A 31 9.62 -1.94 9.36
N THR A 32 10.85 -1.47 9.21
CA THR A 32 11.51 -0.67 10.26
C THR A 32 10.73 0.63 10.53
N GLY A 33 10.40 0.87 11.80
CA GLY A 33 9.69 2.08 12.28
C GLY A 33 10.64 3.23 12.64
N ASP A 34 11.32 3.81 11.65
CA ASP A 34 12.29 4.91 11.80
C ASP A 34 11.78 6.25 11.23
N GLY A 35 10.46 6.46 11.26
CA GLY A 35 9.79 7.60 10.62
C GLY A 35 9.69 7.50 9.09
N HIS A 36 10.32 6.49 8.46
CA HIS A 36 10.26 6.24 7.02
C HIS A 36 9.48 4.97 6.65
N CYS A 37 8.76 4.38 7.61
CA CYS A 37 8.05 3.11 7.43
C CYS A 37 7.12 3.10 6.21
N GLY A 38 6.48 4.24 5.89
CA GLY A 38 5.68 4.39 4.68
C GLY A 38 6.44 4.10 3.38
N TYR A 39 7.58 4.76 3.19
CA TYR A 39 8.44 4.55 2.03
C TYR A 39 9.04 3.13 2.01
N ARG A 40 9.38 2.59 3.19
CA ARG A 40 9.90 1.23 3.33
C ARG A 40 8.86 0.18 2.94
N ALA A 41 7.61 0.34 3.38
CA ALA A 41 6.51 -0.55 3.02
C ALA A 41 6.27 -0.56 1.50
N ILE A 42 6.28 0.62 0.87
CA ILE A 42 6.14 0.72 -0.58
C ILE A 42 7.33 0.08 -1.30
N SER A 43 8.56 0.41 -0.88
CA SER A 43 9.77 -0.19 -1.43
C SER A 43 9.75 -1.72 -1.32
N ALA A 44 9.16 -2.25 -0.26
CA ALA A 44 9.02 -3.68 -0.06
C ALA A 44 8.11 -4.35 -1.10
N CYS A 45 6.98 -3.71 -1.44
CA CYS A 45 6.07 -4.17 -2.48
C CYS A 45 6.68 -4.15 -3.90
N LEU A 46 7.78 -3.42 -4.12
CA LEU A 46 8.45 -3.32 -5.42
C LEU A 46 9.47 -4.44 -5.67
N GLY A 47 9.86 -5.19 -4.63
CA GLY A 47 10.77 -6.34 -4.73
C GLY A 47 12.27 -6.00 -4.66
N PRO A 48 13.16 -7.02 -4.69
CA PRO A 48 14.59 -6.94 -4.31
C PRO A 48 15.37 -5.81 -4.98
N ARG A 49 15.04 -5.50 -6.25
CA ARG A 49 15.72 -4.47 -7.03
C ARG A 49 15.65 -3.07 -6.39
N TRP A 50 14.55 -2.75 -5.69
CA TRP A 50 14.34 -1.44 -5.06
C TRP A 50 14.83 -1.38 -3.61
N PHE A 51 14.97 -2.53 -2.95
CA PHE A 51 15.54 -2.63 -1.61
C PHE A 51 17.02 -2.18 -1.58
N TYR A 52 17.83 -2.55 -2.58
CA TYR A 52 19.26 -2.22 -2.60
C TYR A 52 19.53 -0.72 -2.79
N THR A 53 18.77 -0.05 -3.66
CA THR A 53 18.93 1.39 -3.90
C THR A 53 18.61 2.24 -2.67
N ASN A 54 17.61 1.85 -1.87
CA ASN A 54 17.23 2.59 -0.66
C ASN A 54 18.04 2.21 0.59
N MET A 55 18.78 1.10 0.57
CA MET A 55 19.75 0.76 1.62
C MET A 55 21.11 1.45 1.38
N SER A 56 21.47 1.71 0.11
CA SER A 56 22.74 2.36 -0.25
C SER A 56 22.84 3.85 0.12
N THR A 57 21.71 4.52 0.39
CA THR A 57 21.71 5.91 0.88
C THR A 57 21.93 6.03 2.39
N ASN A 58 22.09 4.91 3.12
CA ASN A 58 22.29 4.91 4.57
C ASN A 58 23.74 4.75 5.05
N SER A 59 24.75 4.77 4.16
CA SER A 59 26.15 4.56 4.58
C SER A 59 26.98 5.83 4.78
N SER A 60 26.44 7.04 4.59
CA SER A 60 27.23 8.28 4.80
C SER A 60 26.36 9.50 5.04
N ARG A 61 26.03 9.79 6.32
CA ARG A 61 26.02 11.14 6.94
C ARG A 61 25.33 11.09 8.30
N ASN A 62 26.09 11.43 9.34
CA ASN A 62 25.62 11.87 10.65
C ASN A 62 24.81 13.16 10.52
N GLN A 63 23.61 13.08 9.96
CA GLN A 63 22.66 14.17 9.94
C GLN A 63 21.37 13.61 10.52
N LYS A 64 20.88 14.26 11.57
CA LYS A 64 19.62 13.95 12.25
C LYS A 64 18.50 13.98 11.20
N GLN A 65 18.24 12.85 10.54
CA GLN A 65 17.27 12.76 9.46
C GLN A 65 15.92 13.12 10.07
N LYS A 66 15.33 14.21 9.58
CA LYS A 66 14.03 14.67 10.04
C LYS A 66 13.01 13.59 9.70
N GLU A 67 12.29 13.09 10.70
CA GLU A 67 11.19 12.15 10.48
C GLU A 67 10.16 12.81 9.55
N MET A 68 10.08 12.32 8.30
CA MET A 68 9.11 12.79 7.32
C MET A 68 8.06 11.71 7.14
N TRP A 69 7.03 11.83 7.96
CA TRP A 69 5.86 10.96 7.93
C TRP A 69 5.17 11.05 6.57
N MET A 70 5.01 9.91 5.91
CA MET A 70 4.31 9.84 4.62
C MET A 70 2.81 10.10 4.82
N VAL A 71 2.28 11.10 4.11
CA VAL A 71 0.85 11.39 4.04
C VAL A 71 0.25 10.68 2.81
N MET A 72 -0.44 9.57 3.04
CA MET A 72 -0.93 8.71 1.94
C MET A 72 -1.85 9.44 0.96
N LEU A 73 -2.76 10.28 1.46
CA LEU A 73 -3.67 11.08 0.62
C LEU A 73 -2.94 11.91 -0.44
N ALA A 74 -1.83 12.55 -0.06
CA ALA A 74 -1.04 13.39 -0.96
C ALA A 74 -0.16 12.56 -1.92
N MET A 75 0.26 11.35 -1.50
CA MET A 75 1.31 10.61 -2.18
C MET A 75 0.82 9.41 -3.00
N ALA A 76 -0.37 8.86 -2.73
CA ALA A 76 -0.87 7.68 -3.41
C ALA A 76 -0.95 7.85 -4.94
N GLY A 77 -1.47 8.98 -5.43
CA GLY A 77 -1.53 9.27 -6.87
C GLY A 77 -0.15 9.38 -7.55
N PRO A 78 0.74 10.26 -7.08
CA PRO A 78 2.10 10.36 -7.59
C PRO A 78 2.86 9.02 -7.56
N MET A 79 2.76 8.25 -6.49
CA MET A 79 3.43 6.95 -6.37
C MET A 79 2.83 5.89 -7.28
N ALA A 80 1.50 5.85 -7.42
CA ALA A 80 0.83 4.93 -8.34
C ALA A 80 1.37 5.11 -9.76
N ASN A 81 1.46 6.36 -10.23
CA ASN A 81 1.98 6.70 -11.54
C ASN A 81 3.49 6.45 -11.67
N ALA A 82 4.29 6.85 -10.68
CA ALA A 82 5.75 6.67 -10.70
C ALA A 82 6.14 5.19 -10.76
N PHE A 83 5.46 4.34 -9.99
CA PHE A 83 5.73 2.91 -9.94
C PHE A 83 4.87 2.08 -10.91
N LYS A 84 3.99 2.74 -11.67
CA LYS A 84 3.09 2.11 -12.65
C LYS A 84 2.23 1.00 -12.03
N ARG A 85 1.74 1.20 -10.80
CA ARG A 85 1.02 0.22 -9.97
C ARG A 85 -0.25 0.81 -9.39
N ALA A 86 -1.25 -0.03 -9.15
CA ALA A 86 -2.35 0.34 -8.26
C ALA A 86 -1.86 0.36 -6.81
N ILE A 87 -2.33 1.32 -6.02
CA ILE A 87 -2.03 1.44 -4.59
C ILE A 87 -3.33 1.31 -3.81
N PHE A 88 -3.36 0.40 -2.85
CA PHE A 88 -4.44 0.20 -1.91
C PHE A 88 -3.92 0.47 -0.50
N PHE A 89 -4.60 1.38 0.18
CA PHE A 89 -4.26 1.84 1.51
C PHE A 89 -5.43 1.61 2.46
N PHE A 90 -5.14 1.00 3.62
CA PHE A 90 -6.11 0.73 4.66
C PHE A 90 -5.73 1.38 5.98
N SER A 91 -6.69 2.02 6.63
CA SER A 91 -6.62 2.46 8.03
C SER A 91 -8.01 2.48 8.63
N PRO A 92 -8.17 2.20 9.95
CA PRO A 92 -9.46 2.31 10.62
C PRO A 92 -10.17 3.65 10.43
N SER A 93 -9.42 4.74 10.27
CA SER A 93 -9.98 6.07 10.07
C SER A 93 -10.21 6.45 8.60
N TYR A 94 -9.44 5.85 7.68
CA TYR A 94 -9.44 6.25 6.28
C TYR A 94 -8.79 5.19 5.39
N SER A 95 -9.51 4.73 4.36
CA SER A 95 -8.94 3.86 3.33
C SER A 95 -8.96 4.57 1.98
N HIS A 96 -7.99 4.27 1.11
CA HIS A 96 -7.85 4.92 -0.19
C HIS A 96 -7.31 3.99 -1.25
N ALA A 97 -7.77 4.17 -2.48
CA ALA A 97 -7.21 3.53 -3.66
C ALA A 97 -6.72 4.59 -4.65
N ALA A 98 -5.54 4.38 -5.22
CA ALA A 98 -5.01 5.18 -6.32
C ALA A 98 -4.61 4.26 -7.46
N LEU A 99 -5.08 4.56 -8.67
CA LEU A 99 -4.80 3.76 -9.86
C LEU A 99 -3.80 4.50 -10.75
N SER A 100 -2.80 3.76 -11.21
CA SER A 100 -1.83 4.23 -12.20
C SER A 100 -2.51 4.44 -13.56
N HIS A 101 -1.99 5.37 -14.36
CA HIS A 101 -2.35 5.43 -15.78
C HIS A 101 -1.79 4.26 -16.59
N PHE A 102 -0.76 3.58 -16.11
CA PHE A 102 -0.13 2.45 -16.77
C PHE A 102 -0.54 1.13 -16.08
N PRO A 103 -1.26 0.23 -16.75
CA PRO A 103 -1.59 -1.10 -16.23
C PRO A 103 -0.41 -2.07 -16.26
N ASN A 104 -0.55 -3.21 -15.56
CA ASN A 104 0.24 -4.45 -15.65
C ASN A 104 1.26 -4.78 -14.54
N ASN A 105 1.48 -3.94 -13.53
CA ASN A 105 2.37 -4.28 -12.41
C ASN A 105 1.59 -4.66 -11.14
N PRO A 106 2.04 -5.64 -10.32
CA PRO A 106 1.33 -6.04 -9.10
C PRO A 106 0.99 -4.85 -8.18
N PRO A 107 -0.17 -4.85 -7.51
CA PRO A 107 -0.57 -3.75 -6.64
C PRO A 107 0.38 -3.57 -5.45
N ILE A 108 0.43 -2.36 -4.93
CA ILE A 108 1.03 -2.04 -3.63
C ILE A 108 -0.12 -2.02 -2.63
N ILE A 109 -0.08 -2.91 -1.64
CA ILE A 109 -1.13 -3.03 -0.62
C ILE A 109 -0.49 -2.80 0.74
N ILE A 110 -0.88 -1.71 1.39
CA ILE A 110 -0.29 -1.29 2.67
C ILE A 110 -1.38 -0.83 3.63
N ALA A 111 -1.08 -0.85 4.93
CA ALA A 111 -1.96 -0.33 5.95
C ALA A 111 -1.23 0.56 6.94
N LEU A 112 -1.96 1.47 7.56
CA LEU A 112 -1.50 2.22 8.73
C LEU A 112 -2.12 1.60 9.98
N ILE A 113 -1.26 1.14 10.87
CA ILE A 113 -1.62 0.70 12.21
C ILE A 113 -1.65 1.92 13.11
N SER A 114 -2.85 2.46 13.34
CA SER A 114 -3.06 3.75 14.02
C SER A 114 -2.48 3.79 15.43
N SER A 115 -2.59 2.69 16.19
CA SER A 115 -2.07 2.57 17.57
C SER A 115 -0.55 2.76 17.64
N ARG A 116 0.17 2.30 16.61
CA ARG A 116 1.63 2.34 16.50
C ARG A 116 2.12 3.49 15.65
N LYS A 117 1.21 4.19 14.95
CA LYS A 117 1.51 5.11 13.87
C LYS A 117 2.54 4.46 12.92
N HIS A 118 2.23 3.27 12.42
CA HIS A 118 3.22 2.48 11.68
C HIS A 118 2.63 1.90 10.41
N TYR A 119 3.36 2.01 9.30
CA TYR A 119 2.95 1.42 8.04
C TYR A 119 3.44 -0.02 7.94
N VAL A 120 2.58 -0.88 7.42
CA VAL A 120 2.85 -2.31 7.19
C VAL A 120 2.46 -2.72 5.79
N VAL A 121 3.03 -3.81 5.30
CA VAL A 121 2.65 -4.41 4.02
C VAL A 121 1.60 -5.49 4.26
N LEU A 122 0.56 -5.51 3.43
CA LEU A 122 -0.48 -6.54 3.49
C LEU A 122 -0.32 -7.53 2.35
N GLU A 123 -0.41 -8.80 2.68
CA GLU A 123 -0.64 -9.90 1.74
C GLU A 123 -2.08 -10.39 1.90
N LEU A 124 -2.77 -10.58 0.76
CA LEU A 124 -4.18 -10.95 0.72
C LEU A 124 -4.31 -12.39 0.21
N LYS A 125 -5.20 -13.18 0.82
CA LYS A 125 -5.37 -14.63 0.57
C LYS A 125 -5.57 -14.98 -0.90
N ASP A 126 -6.52 -14.34 -1.57
CA ASP A 126 -6.91 -14.68 -2.95
C ASP A 126 -6.56 -13.56 -3.96
N HIS A 127 -5.84 -12.53 -3.52
CA HIS A 127 -5.54 -11.28 -4.25
C HIS A 127 -6.74 -10.49 -4.81
N LEU A 128 -7.88 -11.12 -5.13
CA LEU A 128 -9.13 -10.59 -5.65
C LEU A 128 -10.30 -11.56 -5.41
N PRO A 129 -11.52 -11.08 -5.13
CA PRO A 129 -11.85 -9.71 -4.75
C PRO A 129 -11.57 -9.44 -3.25
N PHE A 130 -11.27 -8.20 -2.90
CA PHE A 130 -11.19 -7.71 -1.52
C PHE A 130 -11.89 -6.36 -1.41
N PRO A 131 -12.44 -5.97 -0.25
CA PRO A 131 -13.17 -4.72 -0.12
C PRO A 131 -12.22 -3.53 -0.21
N SER A 132 -12.41 -2.66 -1.20
CA SER A 132 -11.61 -1.44 -1.38
C SER A 132 -12.50 -0.24 -1.70
N PRO A 133 -12.19 0.97 -1.20
CA PRO A 133 -12.87 2.18 -1.64
C PRO A 133 -12.58 2.45 -3.12
N ARG A 134 -13.53 3.10 -3.79
CA ARG A 134 -13.29 3.63 -5.13
C ARG A 134 -12.17 4.68 -5.05
N PRO A 135 -11.29 4.73 -6.07
CA PRO A 135 -10.37 5.84 -6.19
C PRO A 135 -11.13 7.15 -6.19
N LEU A 136 -10.57 8.18 -5.56
CA LEU A 136 -11.17 9.50 -5.56
C LEU A 136 -11.29 9.98 -7.02
N SER A 137 -12.52 9.95 -7.53
CA SER A 137 -12.86 10.52 -8.83
C SER A 137 -12.84 12.03 -8.67
N ASN A 138 -11.83 12.68 -9.21
CA ASN A 138 -11.93 14.11 -9.45
C ASN A 138 -12.89 14.27 -10.63
N ARG A 139 -14.00 15.00 -10.46
CA ARG A 139 -14.98 15.22 -11.55
C ARG A 139 -14.34 15.85 -12.81
N HIS A 140 -13.18 16.49 -12.65
CA HIS A 140 -12.39 17.12 -13.71
C HIS A 140 -11.33 16.19 -14.33
N MET A 141 -11.18 14.97 -13.81
CA MET A 141 -10.22 13.97 -14.27
C MET A 141 -10.89 12.59 -14.22
N PRO A 142 -11.82 12.30 -15.16
CA PRO A 142 -12.34 10.96 -15.34
C PRO A 142 -11.15 9.98 -15.51
N PRO A 143 -11.30 8.70 -15.11
CA PRO A 143 -10.25 7.72 -15.33
C PRO A 143 -9.84 7.81 -16.80
N SER A 144 -8.59 8.17 -17.05
CA SER A 144 -8.09 8.24 -18.43
C SER A 144 -8.35 6.89 -19.09
N ASN A 145 -8.55 6.86 -20.40
CA ASN A 145 -8.68 5.58 -21.14
C ASN A 145 -7.53 4.60 -20.80
N GLN A 146 -6.39 5.12 -20.35
CA GLN A 146 -5.22 4.38 -19.91
C GLN A 146 -5.41 3.69 -18.54
N ALA A 147 -6.14 4.30 -17.60
CA ALA A 147 -6.47 3.72 -16.28
C ALA A 147 -7.69 2.77 -16.31
N LEU A 148 -8.40 2.69 -17.43
CA LEU A 148 -9.62 1.87 -17.57
C LEU A 148 -9.37 0.39 -17.25
N GLY A 149 -8.23 -0.17 -17.68
CA GLY A 149 -7.87 -1.56 -17.40
C GLY A 149 -7.74 -1.86 -15.90
N TRP A 150 -7.23 -0.91 -15.11
CA TRP A 150 -7.20 -1.05 -13.66
C TRP A 150 -8.59 -1.00 -13.05
N TYR A 151 -9.42 -0.06 -13.52
CA TYR A 151 -10.77 0.09 -13.01
C TYR A 151 -11.61 -1.15 -13.26
N GLN A 152 -11.54 -1.73 -14.47
CA GLN A 152 -12.22 -2.97 -14.81
C GLN A 152 -11.70 -4.15 -13.96
N LYS A 153 -10.39 -4.25 -13.76
CA LYS A 153 -9.79 -5.32 -12.95
C LYS A 153 -10.23 -5.27 -11.48
N TYR A 154 -10.37 -4.07 -10.93
CA TYR A 154 -10.71 -3.88 -9.51
C TYR A 154 -12.17 -3.49 -9.25
N SER A 155 -13.03 -3.43 -10.28
CA SER A 155 -14.46 -3.15 -10.08
C SER A 155 -15.13 -4.10 -9.08
N PRO A 156 -14.83 -5.43 -9.07
CA PRO A 156 -15.41 -6.33 -8.08
C PRO A 156 -15.01 -5.98 -6.63
N CYS A 157 -13.84 -5.38 -6.43
CA CYS A 157 -13.37 -4.95 -5.10
C CYS A 157 -14.16 -3.75 -4.57
N PHE A 158 -14.52 -2.83 -5.47
CA PHE A 158 -15.30 -1.64 -5.14
C PHE A 158 -16.77 -2.00 -4.86
N GLU A 159 -17.34 -2.87 -5.70
CA GLU A 159 -18.70 -3.38 -5.53
C GLU A 159 -18.85 -4.19 -4.25
N LEU A 160 -17.84 -5.01 -3.91
CA LEU A 160 -17.81 -5.76 -2.66
C LEU A 160 -17.86 -4.84 -1.43
N LEU A 161 -17.04 -3.78 -1.40
CA LEU A 161 -17.09 -2.83 -0.29
C LEU A 161 -18.46 -2.14 -0.20
N GLU A 162 -19.03 -1.72 -1.33
CA GLU A 162 -20.36 -1.09 -1.36
C GLU A 162 -21.45 -2.02 -0.84
N SER A 163 -21.36 -3.33 -1.11
CA SER A 163 -22.30 -4.31 -0.58
C SER A 163 -22.19 -4.54 0.94
N MET A 164 -21.01 -4.30 1.52
CA MET A 164 -20.76 -4.48 2.96
C MET A 164 -21.14 -3.27 3.81
N ILE A 165 -21.25 -2.09 3.19
CA ILE A 165 -21.60 -0.83 3.88
C ILE A 165 -23.12 -0.57 3.83
N ARG A 166 -23.86 -1.29 3.00
CA ARG A 166 -25.33 -1.24 2.93
C ARG A 166 -25.97 -2.01 4.08
#